data_AF-A0A661VU30-F1
#
_entry.id   AF-A0A661VU30-F1
#
_cell.length_a   1.000
_cell.length_b   1.000
_cell.length_c   1.000
_cell.angle_alpha   90.00
_cell.angle_beta   90.00
_cell.angle_gamma   90.00
#
_symmetry.space_group_name_H-M   'P 1'
#
loop_
_entity.id
_entity.type
_entity.pdbx_description
1 polymer ?
#
loop_
_entity_poly.entity_id
_entity_poly.type
_entity_poly.pdbx_seq_one_letter_code
_entity_poly.pdbx_strand_id
1 'polypeptide(L)'
;MGGILTAYRGVVERDGIVRLHQIPGLPPGSEVLVVVAQPLPSLEEQERYLVALSPEEWRKPFEEFEAISAQEQAEVDIADVSDDEIVALVHEVRRGGH
;
A
#
# COMPACT_ATOMS: atom_id res chain seq x y z
N MET A 1 20.71 7.69 10.11
CA MET A 1 20.86 8.51 8.90
C MET A 1 19.47 9.04 8.54
N GLY A 2 19.30 10.34 8.35
CA GLY A 2 17.99 10.89 7.96
C GLY A 2 17.72 10.61 6.48
N GLY A 3 16.57 10.01 6.17
CA GLY A 3 16.14 9.79 4.79
C GLY A 3 15.79 11.11 4.10
N ILE A 4 16.04 11.21 2.80
CA ILE A 4 15.68 12.37 1.97
C ILE A 4 14.34 12.06 1.31
N LEU A 5 13.33 12.89 1.58
CA LEU A 5 12.05 12.81 0.87
C LEU A 5 12.29 13.22 -0.58
N THR A 6 12.12 12.26 -1.50
CA THR A 6 12.26 12.50 -2.94
C THR A 6 10.88 12.38 -3.59
N ALA A 7 10.42 13.46 -4.21
CA ALA A 7 9.15 13.46 -4.92
C ALA A 7 9.33 12.96 -6.36
N TYR A 8 8.46 12.06 -6.78
CA TYR A 8 8.42 11.56 -8.15
C TYR A 8 7.09 11.92 -8.81
N ARG A 9 7.16 12.38 -10.05
CA ARG A 9 5.96 12.63 -10.85
C ARG A 9 5.71 11.44 -11.76
N GLY A 10 4.49 10.95 -11.81
CA GLY A 10 4.10 9.87 -12.71
C GLY A 10 2.69 10.01 -13.21
N VAL A 11 2.28 9.04 -14.03
CA VAL A 11 0.89 8.83 -14.45
C VAL A 11 0.46 7.44 -14.01
N VAL A 12 -0.76 7.35 -13.47
CA VAL A 12 -1.42 6.06 -13.24
C VAL A 12 -2.05 5.65 -14.56
N GLU A 13 -1.58 4.54 -15.12
CA GLU A 13 -2.12 3.97 -16.35
C GLU A 13 -3.41 3.18 -16.06
N ARG A 14 -4.11 2.74 -17.12
CA ARG A 14 -5.46 2.14 -17.01
C ARG A 14 -5.52 0.90 -16.12
N ASP A 15 -4.40 0.20 -15.95
CA ASP A 15 -4.30 -1.02 -15.15
C ASP A 15 -3.76 -0.76 -13.74
N GLY A 16 -3.75 0.49 -13.28
CA GLY A 16 -3.19 0.89 -11.98
C GLY A 16 -1.65 0.93 -11.98
N ILE A 17 -1.01 0.70 -13.12
CA ILE A 17 0.45 0.77 -13.27
C ILE A 17 0.90 2.23 -13.16
N VAL A 18 1.78 2.53 -12.20
CA VAL A 18 2.36 3.86 -12.05
C VAL A 18 3.61 3.99 -12.92
N ARG A 19 3.55 4.85 -13.95
CA ARG A 19 4.71 5.19 -14.77
C ARG A 19 5.30 6.53 -14.34
N LEU A 20 6.49 6.49 -13.76
CA LEU A 20 7.23 7.68 -13.33
C LEU A 20 7.91 8.37 -14.53
N HIS A 21 7.79 9.69 -14.61
CA HIS A 21 8.56 10.56 -15.48
C HIS A 21 9.91 10.83 -14.78
N GLN A 22 10.99 10.17 -15.20
CA GLN A 22 12.22 10.01 -14.41
C GLN A 22 13.12 11.27 -14.32
N ILE A 23 13.66 11.53 -13.11
CA ILE A 23 15.07 11.72 -12.66
C ILE A 23 14.99 12.20 -11.18
N PRO A 24 15.78 11.63 -10.23
CA PRO A 24 16.75 10.55 -10.36
C PRO A 24 16.11 9.16 -10.48
N GLY A 25 16.90 8.12 -10.76
CA GLY A 25 16.41 6.74 -10.70
C GLY A 25 16.32 6.26 -9.24
N LEU A 26 15.32 5.43 -8.93
CA LEU A 26 15.22 4.78 -7.63
C LEU A 26 16.31 3.70 -7.49
N PRO A 27 17.06 3.66 -6.37
CA PRO A 27 18.02 2.59 -6.10
C PRO A 27 17.35 1.21 -6.07
N PRO A 28 18.08 0.12 -6.39
CA PRO A 28 17.58 -1.24 -6.21
C PRO A 28 17.15 -1.49 -4.76
N GLY A 29 16.00 -2.15 -4.57
CA GLY A 29 15.43 -2.41 -3.23
C GLY A 29 14.68 -1.24 -2.61
N SER A 30 14.41 -0.17 -3.37
CA SER A 30 13.53 0.91 -2.90
C SER A 30 12.08 0.44 -2.82
N GLU A 31 11.46 0.62 -1.67
CA GLU A 31 10.02 0.43 -1.47
C GLU A 31 9.29 1.77 -1.73
N VAL A 32 8.13 1.71 -2.39
CA VAL A 32 7.34 2.89 -2.74
C VAL A 32 5.91 2.71 -2.24
N LEU A 33 5.46 3.61 -1.36
CA LEU A 33 4.07 3.71 -0.94
C LEU A 33 3.36 4.76 -1.80
N VAL A 34 2.24 4.38 -2.40
CA VAL A 34 1.39 5.28 -3.18
C VAL A 34 0.11 5.53 -2.39
N VAL A 35 -0.06 6.76 -1.88
CA VAL A 35 -1.27 7.17 -1.18
C VAL A 35 -2.17 7.94 -2.14
N VAL A 36 -3.38 7.43 -2.40
CA VAL A 36 -4.38 8.08 -3.25
C VAL A 36 -5.52 8.59 -2.37
N ALA A 37 -5.65 9.91 -2.26
CA ALA A 37 -6.76 10.55 -1.56
C ALA A 37 -7.73 11.17 -2.57
N GLN A 38 -9.03 11.01 -2.36
CA GLN A 38 -10.06 11.69 -3.15
C GLN A 38 -10.89 12.66 -2.29
N PRO A 39 -11.19 13.88 -2.79
CA PRO A 39 -10.76 14.44 -4.07
C PRO A 39 -9.26 14.76 -4.10
N LEU A 40 -8.63 14.56 -5.25
CA LEU A 40 -7.21 14.90 -5.40
C LEU A 40 -7.06 16.43 -5.44
N PRO A 41 -6.22 17.02 -4.57
CA PRO A 41 -5.88 18.43 -4.66
C PRO A 41 -5.11 18.71 -5.96
N SER A 42 -4.98 19.98 -6.34
CA SER A 42 -4.19 20.35 -7.52
C SER A 42 -2.72 19.95 -7.36
N LEU A 43 -2.01 19.76 -8.48
CA LEU A 43 -0.58 19.40 -8.44
C LEU A 43 0.26 20.41 -7.65
N GLU A 44 -0.04 21.69 -7.79
CA GLU A 44 0.68 22.76 -7.08
C GLU A 44 0.47 22.67 -5.56
N GLU A 45 -0.75 22.34 -5.12
CA GLU A 45 -1.06 22.14 -3.71
C GLU A 45 -0.37 20.89 -3.15
N GLN A 46 -0.30 19.81 -3.95
CA GLN A 46 0.43 18.59 -3.58
C GLN A 46 1.92 18.87 -3.41
N GLU A 47 2.54 19.60 -4.34
CA GLU A 47 3.95 19.97 -4.27
C GLU A 47 4.24 20.87 -3.06
N ARG A 48 3.40 21.89 -2.82
CA ARG A 48 3.51 22.76 -1.65
C ARG A 48 3.39 21.98 -0.34
N TYR A 49 2.45 21.04 -0.28
CA TYR A 49 2.28 20.18 0.89
C TYR A 49 3.52 19.31 1.15
N LEU A 50 4.03 18.63 0.12
CA LEU A 50 5.21 17.75 0.24
C LEU A 50 6.47 18.48 0.72
N VAL A 51 6.68 19.73 0.28
CA VAL A 51 7.83 20.55 0.73
C VAL A 51 7.67 21.01 2.17
N ALA A 52 6.44 21.19 2.65
CA ALA A 52 6.16 21.63 4.01
C ALA A 52 6.26 20.49 5.06
N LEU A 53 6.28 19.23 4.62
CA LEU A 53 6.30 18.07 5.52
C LEU A 53 7.66 17.92 6.21
N SER A 54 7.60 17.78 7.53
CA SER A 54 8.75 17.33 8.31
C SER A 54 9.05 15.84 8.08
N PRO A 55 10.28 15.39 8.41
CA PRO A 55 10.66 13.98 8.31
C PRO A 55 9.80 12.97 9.08
N GLU A 56 9.08 13.43 10.09
CA GLU A 56 8.17 12.61 10.90
C GLU A 56 6.80 12.51 10.21
N GLU A 57 6.29 13.63 9.69
CA GLU A 57 4.95 13.68 9.09
C GLU A 57 4.84 12.85 7.81
N TRP A 58 5.86 12.85 6.94
CA TRP A 58 5.80 12.02 5.72
C TRP A 58 5.97 10.52 6.00
N ARG A 59 6.55 10.13 7.15
CA ARG A 59 6.69 8.71 7.55
C ARG A 59 5.41 8.13 8.14
N LYS A 60 4.57 8.96 8.75
CA LYS A 60 3.32 8.56 9.39
C LYS A 60 2.44 7.61 8.54
N PRO A 61 2.23 7.84 7.22
CA PRO A 61 1.43 6.93 6.41
C PRO A 61 2.04 5.52 6.26
N PHE A 62 3.37 5.41 6.28
CA PHE A 62 4.06 4.12 6.21
C PHE A 62 3.91 3.37 7.54
N GLU A 63 4.10 4.07 8.66
CA GLU A 63 3.92 3.51 10.01
C GLU A 63 2.47 3.04 10.25
N GLU A 64 1.49 3.82 9.78
CA GLU A 64 0.07 3.44 9.83
C GLU A 64 -0.22 2.22 8.95
N PHE A 65 0.32 2.17 7.72
CA PHE A 65 0.16 1.02 6.84
C PHE A 65 0.81 -0.25 7.40
N GLU A 66 2.01 -0.16 7.95
CA GLU A 66 2.67 -1.29 8.63
C GLU A 66 1.84 -1.79 9.81
N ALA A 67 1.26 -0.88 10.61
CA ALA A 67 0.39 -1.24 11.72
C ALA A 67 -0.89 -1.95 11.26
N ILE A 68 -1.53 -1.49 10.17
CA ILE A 68 -2.70 -2.14 9.58
C ILE A 68 -2.32 -3.51 9.00
N SER A 69 -1.22 -3.57 8.23
CA SER A 69 -0.75 -4.81 7.62
C SER A 69 -0.38 -5.87 8.66
N ALA A 70 0.20 -5.46 9.79
CA ALA A 70 0.52 -6.34 10.90
C ALA A 70 -0.74 -6.85 11.62
N GLN A 71 -1.82 -6.06 11.66
CA GLN A 71 -3.11 -6.48 12.20
C GLN A 71 -3.85 -7.43 11.25
N GLU A 72 -3.85 -7.16 9.94
CA GLU A 72 -4.43 -8.07 8.95
C GLU A 72 -3.70 -9.42 8.90
N GLN A 73 -2.37 -9.43 9.06
CA GLN A 73 -1.61 -10.69 9.20
C GLN A 73 -1.92 -11.44 10.51
N ALA A 74 -2.31 -10.74 11.58
CA ALA A 74 -2.71 -11.36 12.84
C ALA A 74 -4.16 -11.88 12.82
N GLU A 75 -5.06 -11.27 12.04
CA GLU A 75 -6.42 -11.78 11.80
C GLU A 75 -6.46 -12.92 10.77
N VAL A 76 -5.49 -12.96 9.87
CA VAL A 76 -5.28 -14.06 8.90
C VAL A 76 -4.23 -15.03 9.43
N ASP A 77 -4.36 -15.44 10.70
CA ASP A 77 -3.62 -16.59 11.21
C ASP A 77 -4.31 -17.88 10.71
N ILE A 78 -4.14 -18.16 9.42
CA ILE A 78 -4.55 -19.43 8.78
C ILE A 78 -3.67 -20.60 9.28
N ALA A 79 -2.72 -20.34 10.19
CA ALA A 79 -1.82 -21.37 10.72
C ALA A 79 -2.55 -22.40 11.61
N ASP A 80 -3.81 -22.17 11.97
CA ASP A 80 -4.62 -23.09 12.77
C ASP A 80 -5.76 -23.78 11.97
N VAL A 81 -5.86 -23.54 10.66
CA VAL A 81 -6.84 -24.27 9.83
C VAL A 81 -6.24 -25.61 9.43
N SER A 82 -6.64 -26.67 10.13
CA SER A 82 -6.29 -28.05 9.76
C SER A 82 -6.84 -28.38 8.36
N ASP A 83 -6.14 -29.22 7.60
CA ASP A 83 -6.58 -29.73 6.29
C ASP A 83 -8.02 -30.29 6.35
N ASP A 84 -8.45 -30.80 7.50
CA ASP A 84 -9.81 -31.31 7.72
C ASP A 84 -10.90 -30.22 7.70
N GLU A 85 -10.59 -28.99 8.12
CA GLU A 85 -11.52 -27.86 8.10
C GLU A 85 -11.68 -27.26 6.70
N ILE A 86 -10.60 -27.26 5.90
CA ILE A 86 -10.63 -26.86 4.49
C ILE A 86 -11.54 -27.81 3.68
N VAL A 87 -11.45 -29.12 3.95
CA VAL A 87 -12.30 -30.14 3.31
C VAL A 87 -13.76 -29.95 3.70
N ALA A 88 -14.06 -29.61 4.95
CA ALA A 88 -15.43 -29.34 5.40
C ALA A 88 -16.07 -28.14 4.65
N LEU A 89 -15.34 -27.02 4.50
CA LEU A 89 -15.81 -25.85 3.76
C LEU A 89 -16.12 -26.14 2.28
N VAL A 90 -15.28 -26.95 1.62
CA VAL A 90 -15.49 -27.34 0.22
C VAL A 90 -16.73 -28.22 0.05
N HIS A 91 -17.04 -29.06 1.04
CA HIS A 91 -18.22 -29.92 1.01
C HIS A 91 -19.53 -29.18 1.32
N GLU A 92 -19.49 -28.10 2.11
CA GLU A 92 -20.66 -27.29 2.44
C GLU A 92 -21.11 -26.41 1.26
N VAL A 93 -20.17 -25.78 0.55
CA VAL A 93 -20.43 -25.01 -0.68
C VAL A 93 -21.06 -25.87 -1.79
N ARG A 94 -20.73 -27.17 -1.83
CA ARG A 94 -21.34 -28.13 -2.78
C ARG A 94 -22.74 -28.60 -2.39
N ARG A 95 -23.14 -28.48 -1.12
CA ARG A 95 -24.50 -28.84 -0.64
C ARG A 95 -25.47 -27.67 -0.59
N GLY A 96 -24.99 -26.42 -0.51
CA GLY A 96 -25.82 -25.21 -0.52
C GLY A 96 -26.17 -24.69 -1.92
N GLY A 97 -25.66 -25.31 -2.99
CA GLY A 97 -26.03 -25.01 -4.38
C GLY A 97 -27.26 -25.78 -4.85
N HIS A 98 -28.43 -25.46 -4.27
CA HIS A 98 -29.74 -25.72 -4.87
C HIS A 98 -30.67 -24.54 -4.64
#